data_AF-A0A2W7RJJ7-F1
#
_entry.id   AF-A0A2W7RJJ7-F1
#
_cell.length_a   1.000
_cell.length_b   1.000
_cell.length_c   1.000
_cell.angle_alpha   90.00
_cell.angle_beta   90.00
_cell.angle_gamma   90.00
#
_symmetry.space_group_name_H-M   'P 1'
#
loop_
_entity.id
_entity.type
_entity.pdbx_description
1 polymer ?
#
loop_
_entity_poly.entity_id
_entity_poly.type
_entity_poly.pdbx_seq_one_letter_code
_entity_poly.pdbx_strand_id
1 'polypeptide(L)' 'MTREKVLEAVKNMPQEFSIDDLIDKLLLLNKIEIGLDQSKNGETFTAKEAKKMIKEWSK' A
#
# COMPACT_ATOMS: atom_id res chain seq x y z
N MET A 1 -0.36 -9.24 -6.76
CA MET A 1 -0.04 -8.40 -7.94
C MET A 1 -0.12 -9.20 -9.24
N THR A 2 -0.85 -8.70 -10.25
CA THR A 2 -0.91 -9.30 -11.60
C THR A 2 -0.47 -8.29 -12.66
N ARG A 3 -0.16 -8.76 -13.88
CA ARG A 3 0.23 -7.88 -15.00
C ARG A 3 -0.86 -6.85 -15.32
N GLU A 4 -2.12 -7.26 -15.25
CA GLU A 4 -3.28 -6.41 -15.54
C GLU A 4 -3.36 -5.24 -14.56
N LYS A 5 -3.13 -5.51 -13.27
CA LYS A 5 -3.10 -4.47 -12.23
C LYS A 5 -1.93 -3.50 -12.40
N VAL A 6 -0.77 -3.99 -12.84
CA VAL A 6 0.38 -3.13 -13.18
C VAL A 6 0.02 -2.21 -14.35
N LEU A 7 -0.58 -2.75 -15.41
CA LEU A 7 -1.00 -1.96 -16.57
C LEU A 7 -2.07 -0.92 -16.19
N GLU A 8 -3.01 -1.28 -15.33
CA GLU A 8 -4.01 -0.35 -14.81
C GLU A 8 -3.39 0.76 -13.95
N ALA A 9 -2.38 0.43 -13.13
CA ALA A 9 -1.65 1.41 -12.35
C ALA A 9 -0.97 2.46 -13.26
N VAL A 10 -0.31 1.99 -14.32
CA VAL A 10 0.39 2.84 -15.30
C VAL A 10 -0.59 3.69 -16.11
N LYS A 11 -1.78 3.18 -16.46
CA LYS A 11 -2.81 3.95 -17.19
C LYS A 11 -3.25 5.22 -16.47
N ASN A 12 -3.16 5.23 -15.13
CA ASN A 12 -3.56 6.36 -14.30
C ASN A 12 -2.39 7.27 -13.92
N MET A 13 -1.18 7.00 -14.43
CA MET A 13 -0.01 7.86 -14.23
C MET A 13 0.03 8.97 -15.28
N PRO A 14 0.76 10.08 -15.02
CA PRO A 14 0.98 11.12 -16.01
C PRO A 14 1.65 10.57 -17.28
N GLN A 15 1.62 11.34 -18.37
CA GLN A 15 2.28 10.96 -19.62
C GLN A 15 3.79 10.75 -19.45
N GLU A 16 4.43 11.52 -18.57
CA GLU A 16 5.83 11.39 -18.19
C GLU A 16 5.94 11.17 -16.68
N PHE A 17 6.72 10.18 -16.28
CA PHE A 17 7.02 9.87 -14.88
C PHE A 17 8.40 9.22 -14.78
N SER A 18 9.02 9.30 -13.61
CA SER A 18 10.30 8.64 -13.36
C SER A 18 10.13 7.16 -13.03
N ILE A 19 11.19 6.37 -13.15
CA ILE A 19 11.17 4.98 -12.71
C ILE A 19 10.85 4.85 -11.21
N ASP A 20 11.29 5.82 -10.41
CA ASP A 20 11.06 5.84 -8.97
C ASP A 20 9.56 6.03 -8.67
N ASP A 21 8.87 6.92 -9.40
CA ASP A 21 7.42 7.11 -9.26
C ASP A 21 6.64 5.83 -9.55
N LEU A 22 7.08 5.05 -10.55
CA LEU A 22 6.47 3.77 -10.88
C LEU A 22 6.68 2.75 -9.75
N ILE A 23 7.91 2.65 -9.23
CA ILE A 23 8.25 1.73 -8.14
C ILE A 23 7.41 2.06 -6.90
N ASP A 24 7.32 3.33 -6.51
CA ASP A 24 6.52 3.76 -5.36
C ASP A 24 5.04 3.45 -5.53
N LYS A 25 4.50 3.69 -6.73
CA LYS A 25 3.11 3.34 -7.05
C LYS A 25 2.84 1.84 -6.90
N LEU A 26 3.72 1.01 -7.44
CA LEU A 26 3.59 -0.44 -7.36
C LEU A 26 3.76 -0.96 -5.92
N LEU A 27 4.68 -0.38 -5.16
CA LEU A 27 4.88 -0.70 -3.74
C LEU A 27 3.64 -0.36 -2.92
N LEU A 28 3.03 0.81 -3.15
CA LEU A 28 1.80 1.22 -2.49
C LEU A 28 0.66 0.23 -2.79
N LEU A 29 0.45 -0.11 -4.06
CA LEU A 29 -0.59 -1.06 -4.46
C LEU A 29 -0.38 -2.44 -3.82
N ASN A 30 0.86 -2.92 -3.77
CA ASN A 30 1.19 -4.17 -3.10
C ASN A 30 0.88 -4.12 -1.59
N LYS A 31 1.22 -3.03 -0.91
CA LYS A 31 0.89 -2.86 0.52
C LYS A 31 -0.61 -2.82 0.77
N ILE A 32 -1.39 -2.21 -0.12
CA ILE A 32 -2.86 -2.20 -0.03
C ILE A 32 -3.42 -3.62 -0.18
N GLU A 33 -2.95 -4.40 -1.17
CA GLU A 33 -3.38 -5.80 -1.35
C GLU A 33 -3.10 -6.62 -0.08
N ILE A 34 -1.89 -6.52 0.46
CA ILE A 34 -1.51 -7.18 1.71
C ILE A 34 -2.43 -6.76 2.86
N GLY A 35 -2.68 -5.44 3.03
CA GLY A 35 -3.55 -4.94 4.09
C GLY A 35 -5.01 -5.41 3.97
N LEU A 36 -5.52 -5.55 2.75
CA LEU A 36 -6.85 -6.11 2.51
C LEU A 36 -6.92 -7.59 2.89
N ASP A 37 -5.90 -8.37 2.57
CA ASP A 37 -5.85 -9.79 2.93
C ASP A 37 -5.67 -10.00 4.44
N GLN A 38 -4.82 -9.19 5.08
CA GLN A 38 -4.71 -9.13 6.55
C GLN A 38 -6.06 -8.83 7.20
N SER A 39 -6.80 -7.85 6.67
CA SER A 39 -8.14 -7.52 7.17
C SER A 39 -9.11 -8.70 7.06
N LYS A 40 -9.08 -9.46 5.95
CA LYS A 40 -9.94 -10.64 5.78
C LYS A 40 -9.56 -11.77 6.74
N ASN A 41 -8.28 -11.92 7.03
CA ASN A 41 -7.75 -12.94 7.93
C ASN A 41 -7.86 -12.57 9.42
N GLY A 42 -8.38 -11.38 9.73
CA GLY A 42 -8.46 -10.88 11.11
C GLY A 42 -7.10 -10.45 11.69
N GLU A 43 -6.06 -10.32 10.87
CA GLU A 43 -4.74 -9.80 11.22
C GLU A 43 -4.79 -8.27 11.38
N THR A 44 -5.63 -7.82 12.31
CA THR A 44 -5.93 -6.40 12.55
C THR A 44 -5.56 -6.01 13.97
N PHE A 45 -5.34 -4.72 14.17
CA PHE A 45 -5.06 -4.14 15.48
C PHE A 45 -6.31 -3.47 16.04
N THR A 46 -6.50 -3.59 17.35
CA THR A 46 -7.49 -2.78 18.05
C THR A 46 -7.10 -1.31 18.02
N ALA A 47 -8.08 -0.42 18.23
CA ALA A 47 -7.83 1.01 18.33
C ALA A 47 -6.80 1.38 19.43
N LYS A 48 -6.72 0.58 20.49
CA LYS A 48 -5.75 0.78 21.58
C LYS A 48 -4.32 0.45 21.14
N GLU A 49 -4.14 -0.66 20.43
CA GLU A 49 -2.84 -1.08 19.88
C GLU A 49 -2.36 -0.10 18.82
N ALA A 50 -3.24 0.30 17.90
CA ALA A 50 -2.92 1.31 16.88
C ALA A 50 -2.46 2.64 17.50
N LYS A 51 -3.13 3.12 18.56
CA LYS A 51 -2.70 4.32 19.31
C LYS A 51 -1.30 4.18 19.91
N LYS A 52 -0.90 2.99 20.36
CA LYS A 52 0.45 2.75 20.90
C LYS A 52 1.49 2.82 19.78
N MET A 53 1.24 2.17 18.64
CA MET A 53 2.15 2.17 17.49
C MET A 53 2.40 3.59 16.95
N ILE A 54 1.36 4.40 16.81
CA ILE A 54 1.47 5.79 16.33
C ILE A 54 2.36 6.62 17.27
N LYS A 55 2.23 6.43 18.60
CA LYS A 55 3.08 7.12 19.58
C LYS A 55 4.55 6.71 19.51
N GLU A 56 4.85 5.49 19.06
CA GLU A 56 6.23 5.02 18.88
C GLU A 56 6.86 5.57 17.60
N TRP A 57 6.07 5.76 16.53
CA TRP A 57 6.54 6.37 15.29
C TRP A 57 6.75 7.88 15.37
N SER A 58 6.05 8.58 16.27
CA SER A 58 6.20 10.02 16.47
C SER A 58 7.32 10.40 17.43
N LYS A 59 8.16 9.43 17.84
CA LYS A 59 9.37 9.66 18.66
C LYS A 59 10.59 9.67 17.76
#